data_AF-A0A1T1AUG3-F1
#
_entry.id   AF-A0A1T1AUG3-F1
#
_cell.length_a   1.000
_cell.length_b   1.000
_cell.length_c   1.000
_cell.angle_alpha   90.00
_cell.angle_beta   90.00
_cell.angle_gamma   90.00
#
_symmetry.space_group_name_H-M   'P 1'
#
loop_
_entity.id
_entity.type
_entity.pdbx_description
1 polymer ?
#
loop_
_entity_poly.entity_id
_entity_poly.type
_entity_poly.pdbx_seq_one_letter_code
_entity_poly.pdbx_strand_id
1 'polypeptide(L)'
;MVELDSPGEWYVDRGAAKLFYLPGSSFTGKDTELSIAAQLLNIRDSEQVTVKGLIFEKTTGDAVHVSRSSGIVFADLVIRLTGNRGLVIADSADSGIRNSLIEDNGEGGVYLSGGNRTTLRAAGNFVDACIIRRYSRLVKTYRYAVEFDGVGQRVKGSTISDAPHAAIFFKGNDHVISNNEIFNVVRETGDSGAIYVGRDYTVQGTVIENNFLHDITAQSKELDVKGVYVDDQASGITIRGNIFARVQQPVFLGGGRDNVVEKNLFFQSSPALHLDARGLTSQRPATLDPNGTLQRGLDAVPYRDSVYKMRFPNLAKIREDDLGAPKYNVFRNNTIIEGQMANVLVSARSGIEILNNKEVGVSIFEKSMPDYLRVTREDFRTKEY
;
A
#
# COMPACT_ATOMS: atom_id res chain seq x y z
N MET A 1 -9.80 15.53 -34.00
CA MET A 1 -10.81 14.48 -34.22
C MET A 1 -10.23 13.19 -34.82
N VAL A 2 -8.90 13.06 -34.94
CA VAL A 2 -8.23 11.91 -35.57
C VAL A 2 -8.03 10.73 -34.60
N GLU A 3 -8.33 10.89 -33.31
CA GLU A 3 -8.10 9.88 -32.26
C GLU A 3 -9.37 9.13 -31.79
N LEU A 4 -10.55 9.37 -32.38
CA LEU A 4 -11.73 8.55 -32.12
C LEU A 4 -11.81 7.46 -33.18
N ASP A 5 -11.38 6.25 -32.86
CA ASP A 5 -11.30 5.13 -33.80
C ASP A 5 -12.07 3.88 -33.37
N SER A 6 -12.52 3.81 -32.11
CA SER A 6 -13.16 2.63 -31.54
C SER A 6 -14.48 2.95 -30.79
N PRO A 7 -15.51 2.09 -30.88
CA PRO A 7 -16.75 2.29 -30.13
C PRO A 7 -16.52 2.43 -28.63
N GLY A 8 -17.16 3.42 -28.00
CA GLY A 8 -17.00 3.75 -26.58
C GLY A 8 -16.10 4.96 -26.33
N GLU A 9 -15.30 5.39 -27.31
CA GLU A 9 -14.44 6.55 -27.18
C GLU A 9 -15.21 7.87 -27.31
N TRP A 10 -14.73 8.89 -26.61
CA TRP A 10 -15.32 10.22 -26.61
C TRP A 10 -14.25 11.30 -26.54
N TYR A 11 -14.58 12.48 -27.04
CA TYR A 11 -13.74 13.67 -27.04
C TYR A 11 -14.59 14.92 -26.75
N VAL A 12 -14.14 15.75 -25.81
CA VAL A 12 -14.76 17.05 -25.53
C VAL A 12 -13.90 18.15 -26.14
N ASP A 13 -14.42 18.77 -27.20
CA ASP A 13 -13.89 20.03 -27.72
C ASP A 13 -14.40 21.18 -26.85
N ARG A 14 -13.56 21.62 -25.91
CA ARG A 14 -13.91 22.70 -24.98
C ARG A 14 -14.01 24.06 -25.69
N GLY A 15 -13.22 24.29 -26.74
CA GLY A 15 -13.24 25.56 -27.49
C GLY A 15 -14.51 25.72 -28.31
N ALA A 16 -14.99 24.62 -28.91
CA ALA A 16 -16.24 24.59 -29.66
C ALA A 16 -17.48 24.25 -28.80
N ALA A 17 -17.30 23.92 -27.52
CA ALA A 17 -18.35 23.40 -26.62
C ALA A 17 -19.10 22.19 -27.20
N LYS A 18 -18.37 21.23 -27.79
CA LYS A 18 -18.93 20.04 -28.44
C LYS A 18 -18.39 18.76 -27.79
N LEU A 19 -19.30 17.83 -27.49
CA LEU A 19 -18.96 16.45 -27.13
C LEU A 19 -19.13 15.58 -28.38
N PHE A 20 -18.07 14.86 -28.73
CA PHE A 20 -18.07 13.82 -29.74
C PHE A 20 -18.01 12.47 -29.03
N TYR A 21 -18.87 11.54 -29.40
CA TYR A 21 -18.91 10.19 -28.86
C TYR A 21 -19.06 9.22 -30.03
N LEU A 22 -18.23 8.18 -30.07
CA LEU A 22 -18.34 7.10 -31.04
C LEU A 22 -19.16 5.96 -30.43
N PRO A 23 -20.46 5.83 -30.74
CA PRO A 23 -21.35 4.92 -30.02
C PRO A 23 -21.09 3.45 -30.37
N GLY A 24 -21.21 2.59 -29.35
CA GLY A 24 -21.33 1.14 -29.54
C GLY A 24 -22.72 0.71 -30.02
N SER A 25 -22.85 -0.54 -30.45
CA SER A 25 -24.11 -1.11 -30.96
C SER A 25 -25.26 -1.12 -29.95
N SER A 26 -24.94 -1.02 -28.65
CA SER A 26 -25.91 -0.96 -27.55
C SER A 26 -26.34 0.47 -27.17
N PHE A 27 -25.74 1.51 -27.76
CA PHE A 27 -26.06 2.89 -27.40
C PHE A 27 -27.42 3.31 -27.97
N THR A 28 -28.33 3.72 -27.09
CA THR A 28 -29.70 4.08 -27.46
C THR A 28 -29.91 5.59 -27.65
N GLY A 29 -28.86 6.40 -27.51
CA GLY A 29 -28.96 7.87 -27.53
C GLY A 29 -29.61 8.46 -26.28
N LYS A 30 -29.91 7.65 -25.27
CA LYS A 30 -30.48 8.06 -23.98
C LYS A 30 -29.45 7.86 -22.87
N ASP A 31 -29.58 8.61 -21.78
CA ASP A 31 -28.79 8.44 -20.55
C ASP A 31 -27.28 8.74 -20.68
N THR A 32 -26.93 9.83 -21.38
CA THR A 32 -25.56 10.38 -21.35
C THR A 32 -25.41 11.38 -20.21
N GLU A 33 -24.50 11.11 -19.28
CA GLU A 33 -24.19 12.00 -18.17
C GLU A 33 -22.74 12.49 -18.27
N LEU A 34 -22.52 13.76 -17.89
CA LEU A 34 -21.19 14.34 -17.76
C LEU A 34 -21.02 14.89 -16.34
N SER A 35 -19.92 14.53 -15.70
CA SER A 35 -19.58 15.06 -14.37
C SER A 35 -19.11 16.51 -14.49
N ILE A 36 -19.66 17.41 -13.67
CA ILE A 36 -19.26 18.83 -13.61
C ILE A 36 -18.71 19.20 -12.23
N ALA A 37 -19.33 18.69 -11.16
CA ALA A 37 -18.91 18.98 -9.80
C ALA A 37 -17.52 18.40 -9.50
N ALA A 38 -16.62 19.22 -8.97
CA ALA A 38 -15.32 18.75 -8.52
C ALA A 38 -15.40 17.92 -7.24
N GLN A 39 -16.37 18.21 -6.38
CA GLN A 39 -16.54 17.65 -5.04
C GLN A 39 -18.02 17.70 -4.64
N LEU A 40 -18.45 16.77 -3.78
CA LEU A 40 -19.85 16.67 -3.32
C LEU A 40 -20.02 16.99 -1.84
N LEU A 41 -19.04 16.66 -1.00
CA LEU A 41 -19.10 16.92 0.44
C LEU A 41 -17.75 17.40 0.97
N ASN A 42 -17.80 18.44 1.79
CA ASN A 42 -16.65 19.05 2.44
C ASN A 42 -16.95 19.30 3.91
N ILE A 43 -16.23 18.63 4.80
CA ILE A 43 -16.35 18.77 6.26
C ILE A 43 -15.06 19.40 6.77
N ARG A 44 -15.17 20.51 7.51
CA ARG A 44 -14.00 21.25 8.01
C ARG A 44 -14.23 21.70 9.43
N ASP A 45 -13.17 21.66 10.24
CA ASP A 45 -13.17 22.21 11.60
C ASP A 45 -14.39 21.71 12.41
N SER A 46 -14.67 20.41 12.28
CA SER A 46 -15.89 19.77 12.76
C SER A 46 -15.56 18.55 13.60
N GLU A 47 -16.48 18.18 14.48
CA GLU A 47 -16.32 17.02 15.34
C GLU A 47 -17.60 16.17 15.37
N GLN A 48 -17.44 14.85 15.54
CA GLN A 48 -18.54 13.91 15.81
C GLN A 48 -19.64 13.89 14.74
N VAL A 49 -19.25 13.83 13.47
CA VAL A 49 -20.19 13.74 12.34
C VAL A 49 -20.22 12.31 11.80
N THR A 50 -21.42 11.77 11.59
CA THR A 50 -21.60 10.49 10.90
C THR A 50 -22.35 10.69 9.59
N VAL A 51 -21.79 10.17 8.49
CA VAL A 51 -22.41 10.13 7.16
C VAL A 51 -22.65 8.67 6.79
N LYS A 52 -23.90 8.30 6.51
CA LYS A 52 -24.31 6.90 6.39
C LYS A 52 -25.28 6.65 5.25
N GLY A 53 -25.09 5.53 4.53
CA GLY A 53 -26.08 5.02 3.58
C GLY A 53 -26.25 5.85 2.30
N LEU A 54 -25.20 6.59 1.90
CA LEU A 54 -25.22 7.46 0.72
C LEU A 54 -24.35 6.90 -0.41
N ILE A 55 -24.67 7.34 -1.62
CA ILE A 55 -23.85 7.14 -2.82
C ILE A 55 -23.25 8.49 -3.21
N PHE A 56 -21.92 8.55 -3.28
CA PHE A 56 -21.18 9.67 -3.85
C PHE A 56 -20.63 9.23 -5.22
N GLU A 57 -21.13 9.82 -6.30
CA GLU A 57 -20.68 9.47 -7.65
C GLU A 57 -20.57 10.66 -8.60
N LYS A 58 -19.82 10.48 -9.69
CA LYS A 58 -19.75 11.41 -10.84
C LYS A 58 -19.18 12.78 -10.49
N THR A 59 -17.95 12.78 -9.97
CA THR A 59 -17.17 14.00 -9.73
C THR A 59 -16.01 14.12 -10.70
N THR A 60 -15.52 15.34 -10.94
CA THR A 60 -14.29 15.59 -11.70
C THR A 60 -13.03 15.59 -10.84
N GLY A 61 -13.18 15.71 -9.51
CA GLY A 61 -12.10 15.64 -8.53
C GLY A 61 -12.42 14.68 -7.39
N ASP A 62 -11.92 14.97 -6.19
CA ASP A 62 -12.17 14.18 -4.99
C ASP A 62 -13.63 14.31 -4.54
N ALA A 63 -14.33 13.18 -4.35
CA ALA A 63 -15.76 13.23 -4.02
C ALA A 63 -16.05 13.81 -2.63
N VAL A 64 -15.28 13.39 -1.63
CA VAL A 64 -15.47 13.79 -0.23
C VAL A 64 -14.15 14.25 0.37
N HIS A 65 -14.16 15.38 1.06
CA HIS A 65 -13.01 15.92 1.75
C HIS A 65 -13.32 16.30 3.20
N VAL A 66 -12.44 15.88 4.10
CA VAL A 66 -12.46 16.20 5.53
C VAL A 66 -11.13 16.84 5.90
N SER A 67 -11.16 17.95 6.63
CA SER A 67 -9.93 18.59 7.11
C SER A 67 -10.05 19.13 8.54
N ARG A 68 -8.97 19.04 9.32
CA ARG A 68 -8.88 19.58 10.69
C ARG A 68 -10.08 19.20 11.55
N SER A 69 -10.46 17.93 11.49
CA SER A 69 -11.68 17.42 12.12
C SER A 69 -11.39 16.21 13.00
N SER A 70 -12.33 15.85 13.86
CA SER A 70 -12.19 14.66 14.73
C SER A 70 -13.48 13.85 14.82
N GLY A 71 -13.38 12.52 14.85
CA GLY A 71 -14.56 11.67 14.97
C GLY A 71 -15.53 11.76 13.78
N ILE A 72 -15.01 11.91 12.55
CA ILE A 72 -15.81 11.92 11.33
C ILE A 72 -15.90 10.50 10.77
N VAL A 73 -17.10 9.93 10.75
CA VAL A 73 -17.33 8.53 10.38
C VAL A 73 -18.19 8.43 9.13
N PHE A 74 -17.63 7.79 8.10
CA PHE A 74 -18.36 7.36 6.91
C PHE A 74 -18.69 5.87 7.03
N ALA A 75 -19.95 5.49 6.89
CA ALA A 75 -20.38 4.10 7.06
C ALA A 75 -21.39 3.67 5.99
N ASP A 76 -21.28 2.44 5.52
CA ASP A 76 -22.24 1.84 4.58
C ASP A 76 -22.44 2.71 3.32
N LEU A 77 -21.33 3.19 2.73
CA LEU A 77 -21.34 4.07 1.56
C LEU A 77 -20.95 3.33 0.28
N VAL A 78 -21.33 3.94 -0.84
CA VAL A 78 -20.74 3.67 -2.15
C VAL A 78 -20.09 4.96 -2.65
N ILE A 79 -18.81 4.91 -3.01
CA ILE A 79 -18.10 6.03 -3.65
C ILE A 79 -17.54 5.54 -4.99
N ARG A 80 -17.98 6.13 -6.11
CA ARG A 80 -17.56 5.63 -7.43
C ARG A 80 -17.55 6.69 -8.53
N LEU A 81 -16.92 6.36 -9.66
CA LEU A 81 -16.92 7.21 -10.86
C LEU A 81 -16.43 8.64 -10.56
N THR A 82 -15.43 8.75 -9.70
CA THR A 82 -14.79 10.04 -9.39
C THR A 82 -13.65 10.30 -10.37
N GLY A 83 -13.36 11.57 -10.64
CA GLY A 83 -12.22 11.96 -11.47
C GLY A 83 -10.89 11.78 -10.76
N ASN A 84 -10.88 11.87 -9.41
CA ASN A 84 -9.69 11.69 -8.59
C ASN A 84 -9.90 10.62 -7.48
N ARG A 85 -9.81 10.98 -6.19
CA ARG A 85 -10.00 10.05 -5.06
C ARG A 85 -11.45 9.99 -4.63
N GLY A 86 -11.82 8.89 -3.96
CA GLY A 86 -13.13 8.77 -3.34
C GLY A 86 -13.26 9.61 -2.06
N LEU A 87 -12.29 9.49 -1.16
CA LEU A 87 -12.32 10.14 0.15
C LEU A 87 -10.94 10.66 0.55
N VAL A 88 -10.88 11.89 1.04
CA VAL A 88 -9.68 12.49 1.61
C VAL A 88 -9.98 12.94 3.03
N ILE A 89 -9.25 12.42 4.00
CA ILE A 89 -9.26 12.85 5.41
C ILE A 89 -7.88 13.40 5.72
N ALA A 90 -7.75 14.73 5.75
CA ALA A 90 -6.49 15.43 5.94
C ALA A 90 -6.40 16.07 7.33
N ASP A 91 -5.22 16.01 7.95
CA ASP A 91 -4.92 16.65 9.25
C ASP A 91 -6.01 16.42 10.31
N SER A 92 -6.54 15.20 10.38
CA SER A 92 -7.69 14.84 11.21
C SER A 92 -7.37 13.66 12.11
N ALA A 93 -8.22 13.42 13.10
CA ALA A 93 -8.05 12.34 14.07
C ALA A 93 -9.34 11.52 14.21
N ASP A 94 -9.22 10.26 14.64
CA ASP A 94 -10.31 9.36 14.96
C ASP A 94 -11.41 9.29 13.88
N SER A 95 -11.02 9.52 12.62
CA SER A 95 -11.93 9.70 11.49
C SER A 95 -11.68 8.63 10.43
N GLY A 96 -12.70 8.23 9.69
CA GLY A 96 -12.49 7.15 8.73
C GLY A 96 -13.75 6.64 8.07
N ILE A 97 -13.54 5.62 7.25
CA ILE A 97 -14.59 4.94 6.50
C ILE A 97 -14.67 3.47 6.89
N ARG A 98 -15.90 2.93 6.95
CA ARG A 98 -16.12 1.51 7.23
C ARG A 98 -17.24 0.90 6.41
N ASN A 99 -17.19 -0.41 6.19
CA ASN A 99 -18.26 -1.20 5.56
C ASN A 99 -18.72 -0.61 4.22
N SER A 100 -17.79 -0.09 3.43
CA SER A 100 -18.12 0.72 2.24
C SER A 100 -17.45 0.18 0.98
N LEU A 101 -18.06 0.49 -0.17
CA LEU A 101 -17.53 0.17 -1.50
C LEU A 101 -16.94 1.42 -2.13
N ILE A 102 -15.67 1.35 -2.52
CA ILE A 102 -14.98 2.39 -3.28
C ILE A 102 -14.55 1.77 -4.61
N GLU A 103 -15.12 2.22 -5.74
CA GLU A 103 -14.82 1.59 -7.03
C GLU A 103 -14.85 2.52 -8.24
N ASP A 104 -14.18 2.11 -9.32
CA ASP A 104 -14.24 2.79 -10.62
C ASP A 104 -13.77 4.26 -10.61
N ASN A 105 -12.88 4.60 -9.69
CA ASN A 105 -12.30 5.94 -9.54
C ASN A 105 -11.17 6.19 -10.54
N GLY A 106 -11.08 7.43 -11.00
CA GLY A 106 -10.08 7.90 -11.95
C GLY A 106 -8.67 7.83 -11.40
N GLU A 107 -8.47 8.12 -10.12
CA GLU A 107 -7.15 8.10 -9.49
C GLU A 107 -7.14 7.21 -8.23
N GLY A 108 -7.21 7.76 -7.02
CA GLY A 108 -7.07 6.97 -5.79
C GLY A 108 -8.38 6.45 -5.19
N GLY A 109 -8.26 5.75 -4.07
CA GLY A 109 -9.38 5.39 -3.19
C GLY A 109 -9.50 6.38 -2.03
N VAL A 110 -8.76 6.14 -0.96
CA VAL A 110 -8.82 6.87 0.30
C VAL A 110 -7.46 7.43 0.68
N TYR A 111 -7.38 8.71 1.07
CA TYR A 111 -6.20 9.32 1.68
C TYR A 111 -6.47 9.65 3.15
N LEU A 112 -5.57 9.24 4.05
CA LEU A 112 -5.63 9.54 5.48
C LEU A 112 -4.34 10.23 5.95
N SER A 113 -4.46 11.43 6.54
CA SER A 113 -3.37 12.08 7.26
C SER A 113 -3.80 12.66 8.61
N GLY A 114 -2.83 12.70 9.52
CA GLY A 114 -3.02 13.21 10.88
C GLY A 114 -2.01 12.63 11.87
N GLY A 115 -2.14 13.00 13.13
CA GLY A 115 -1.18 12.62 14.18
C GLY A 115 0.02 13.58 14.19
N ASN A 116 1.01 13.30 15.03
CA ASN A 116 2.16 14.17 15.22
C ASN A 116 3.45 13.36 15.24
N ARG A 117 4.26 13.50 14.19
CA ARG A 117 5.52 12.76 14.05
C ARG A 117 6.55 13.15 15.10
N THR A 118 6.65 14.42 15.50
CA THR A 118 7.58 14.90 16.55
C THR A 118 7.39 14.16 17.87
N THR A 119 6.15 13.88 18.24
CA THR A 119 5.78 13.23 19.51
C THR A 119 5.36 11.76 19.35
N LEU A 120 5.29 11.27 18.11
CA LEU A 120 4.72 9.98 17.75
C LEU A 120 3.27 9.77 18.24
N ARG A 121 2.49 10.86 18.35
CA ARG A 121 1.07 10.79 18.73
C ARG A 121 0.24 10.31 17.54
N ALA A 122 -0.42 9.17 17.69
CA ALA A 122 -1.32 8.59 16.68
C ALA A 122 -2.53 9.48 16.37
N ALA A 123 -2.99 9.41 15.13
CA ALA A 123 -4.22 10.04 14.65
C ALA A 123 -5.45 9.14 14.85
N GLY A 124 -5.29 7.83 14.70
CA GLY A 124 -6.40 6.88 14.81
C GLY A 124 -7.34 6.85 13.60
N ASN A 125 -6.97 7.42 12.44
CA ASN A 125 -7.83 7.35 11.26
C ASN A 125 -7.84 5.96 10.64
N PHE A 126 -8.95 5.59 10.01
CA PHE A 126 -9.19 4.19 9.63
C PHE A 126 -9.89 3.99 8.27
N VAL A 127 -9.57 2.86 7.63
CA VAL A 127 -10.32 2.23 6.53
C VAL A 127 -10.63 0.80 6.95
N ASP A 128 -11.89 0.50 7.24
CA ASP A 128 -12.29 -0.78 7.84
C ASP A 128 -13.33 -1.55 7.04
N ALA A 129 -13.09 -2.84 6.80
CA ALA A 129 -14.07 -3.71 6.16
C ALA A 129 -14.62 -3.11 4.85
N CYS A 130 -13.74 -2.48 4.07
CA CYS A 130 -14.08 -1.86 2.79
C CYS A 130 -13.72 -2.79 1.63
N ILE A 131 -14.42 -2.61 0.52
CA ILE A 131 -14.02 -3.18 -0.78
C ILE A 131 -13.53 -2.02 -1.63
N ILE A 132 -12.27 -2.07 -2.08
CA ILE A 132 -11.66 -1.02 -2.91
C ILE A 132 -11.13 -1.66 -4.20
N ARG A 133 -11.72 -1.32 -5.35
CA ARG A 133 -11.34 -1.97 -6.62
C ARG A 133 -11.43 -1.06 -7.83
N ARG A 134 -10.69 -1.36 -8.89
CA ARG A 134 -10.72 -0.60 -10.16
C ARG A 134 -10.50 0.90 -9.93
N TYR A 135 -9.54 1.22 -9.08
CA TYR A 135 -9.00 2.58 -8.92
C TYR A 135 -7.89 2.81 -9.97
N SER A 136 -7.47 4.05 -10.11
CA SER A 136 -6.38 4.46 -11.01
C SER A 136 -6.68 4.23 -12.48
N ARG A 137 -7.93 4.48 -12.88
CA ARG A 137 -8.39 4.28 -14.26
C ARG A 137 -7.83 5.31 -15.24
N LEU A 138 -7.64 6.56 -14.79
CA LEU A 138 -7.16 7.69 -15.58
C LEU A 138 -5.65 7.91 -15.39
N VAL A 139 -5.16 7.86 -14.15
CA VAL A 139 -3.73 7.95 -13.83
C VAL A 139 -3.26 6.61 -13.31
N LYS A 140 -2.42 5.93 -14.10
CA LYS A 140 -2.08 4.51 -13.90
C LYS A 140 -1.03 4.23 -12.83
N THR A 141 -0.25 5.23 -12.40
CA THR A 141 0.86 5.07 -11.43
C THR A 141 0.73 6.05 -10.28
N TYR A 142 1.33 5.72 -9.13
CA TYR A 142 1.36 6.55 -7.92
C TYR A 142 -0.02 7.04 -7.44
N ARG A 143 -1.03 6.21 -7.66
CA ARG A 143 -2.41 6.35 -7.19
C ARG A 143 -2.80 5.04 -6.53
N TYR A 144 -3.22 5.14 -5.28
CA TYR A 144 -3.34 3.99 -4.39
C TYR A 144 -4.80 3.80 -3.95
N ALA A 145 -5.17 2.57 -3.60
CA ALA A 145 -6.44 2.31 -2.93
C ALA A 145 -6.50 3.02 -1.59
N VAL A 146 -5.40 2.96 -0.83
CA VAL A 146 -5.25 3.63 0.46
C VAL A 146 -3.87 4.28 0.54
N GLU A 147 -3.85 5.55 0.91
CA GLU A 147 -2.63 6.33 1.13
C GLU A 147 -2.61 6.85 2.58
N PHE A 148 -1.50 6.61 3.30
CA PHE A 148 -1.30 7.10 4.66
C PHE A 148 -0.21 8.15 4.75
N ASP A 149 -0.44 9.13 5.63
CA ASP A 149 0.58 10.04 6.12
C ASP A 149 0.40 10.32 7.63
N GLY A 150 1.48 10.74 8.28
CA GLY A 150 1.49 11.12 9.70
C GLY A 150 1.76 9.95 10.66
N VAL A 151 0.88 9.70 11.62
CA VAL A 151 1.11 8.65 12.65
C VAL A 151 -0.17 7.88 12.95
N GLY A 152 -0.10 6.55 13.04
CA GLY A 152 -1.16 5.75 13.64
C GLY A 152 -2.44 5.63 12.81
N GLN A 153 -2.32 5.64 11.48
CA GLN A 153 -3.43 5.29 10.57
C GLN A 153 -3.58 3.78 10.45
N ARG A 154 -4.76 3.29 10.06
CA ARG A 154 -4.98 1.86 9.83
C ARG A 154 -5.86 1.55 8.63
N VAL A 155 -5.60 0.39 8.03
CA VAL A 155 -6.50 -0.30 7.11
C VAL A 155 -6.65 -1.74 7.56
N LYS A 156 -7.89 -2.15 7.84
CA LYS A 156 -8.16 -3.44 8.45
C LYS A 156 -9.35 -4.15 7.80
N GLY A 157 -9.20 -5.45 7.58
CA GLY A 157 -10.32 -6.30 7.13
C GLY A 157 -10.87 -5.95 5.75
N SER A 158 -10.12 -5.20 4.94
CA SER A 158 -10.56 -4.73 3.63
C SER A 158 -10.09 -5.65 2.51
N THR A 159 -10.85 -5.67 1.41
CA THR A 159 -10.46 -6.35 0.17
C THR A 159 -10.05 -5.29 -0.85
N ILE A 160 -8.83 -5.39 -1.40
CA ILE A 160 -8.30 -4.45 -2.39
C ILE A 160 -7.89 -5.19 -3.66
N SER A 161 -8.45 -4.81 -4.80
CA SER A 161 -8.22 -5.56 -6.05
C SER A 161 -8.26 -4.73 -7.34
N ASP A 162 -7.85 -5.37 -8.42
CA ASP A 162 -8.08 -4.94 -9.81
C ASP A 162 -7.55 -3.55 -10.11
N ALA A 163 -6.23 -3.37 -10.01
CA ALA A 163 -5.60 -2.07 -10.24
C ALA A 163 -4.26 -2.16 -10.98
N PRO A 164 -3.91 -1.11 -11.74
CA PRO A 164 -2.68 -1.10 -12.53
C PRO A 164 -1.40 -1.03 -11.67
N HIS A 165 -1.49 -0.53 -10.44
CA HIS A 165 -0.35 -0.22 -9.58
C HIS A 165 -0.60 -0.64 -8.11
N ALA A 166 0.27 -0.20 -7.21
CA ALA A 166 0.23 -0.50 -5.77
C ALA A 166 -1.14 -0.28 -5.12
N ALA A 167 -1.45 -1.09 -4.10
CA ALA A 167 -2.67 -0.99 -3.31
C ALA A 167 -2.55 0.03 -2.19
N ILE A 168 -1.52 -0.12 -1.37
CA ILE A 168 -1.34 0.70 -0.17
C ILE A 168 0.02 1.37 -0.26
N PHE A 169 0.05 2.68 -0.07
CA PHE A 169 1.28 3.43 0.15
C PHE A 169 1.22 4.16 1.47
N PHE A 170 2.34 4.23 2.18
CA PHE A 170 2.39 4.96 3.44
C PHE A 170 3.68 5.75 3.61
N LYS A 171 3.53 6.88 4.30
CA LYS A 171 4.60 7.64 4.95
C LYS A 171 4.22 7.83 6.40
N GLY A 172 5.22 8.06 7.24
CA GLY A 172 4.99 8.26 8.67
C GLY A 172 5.11 6.98 9.49
N ASN A 173 4.58 7.02 10.71
CA ASN A 173 4.92 6.07 11.77
C ASN A 173 3.71 5.28 12.27
N ASP A 174 3.97 4.08 12.79
CA ASP A 174 2.99 3.30 13.58
C ASP A 174 1.68 2.98 12.86
N HIS A 175 1.71 2.82 11.54
CA HIS A 175 0.51 2.39 10.82
C HIS A 175 0.22 0.92 11.06
N VAL A 176 -1.05 0.55 10.95
CA VAL A 176 -1.49 -0.85 11.03
C VAL A 176 -2.18 -1.25 9.73
N ILE A 177 -1.57 -2.16 8.99
CA ILE A 177 -2.12 -2.77 7.78
C ILE A 177 -2.40 -4.22 8.13
N SER A 178 -3.65 -4.56 8.47
CA SER A 178 -3.94 -5.88 9.05
C SER A 178 -5.17 -6.58 8.51
N ASN A 179 -5.10 -7.91 8.41
CA ASN A 179 -6.24 -8.75 8.05
C ASN A 179 -6.91 -8.37 6.71
N ASN A 180 -6.17 -7.76 5.78
CA ASN A 180 -6.68 -7.40 4.46
C ASN A 180 -6.45 -8.53 3.46
N GLU A 181 -7.26 -8.57 2.42
CA GLU A 181 -7.06 -9.42 1.24
C GLU A 181 -6.68 -8.51 0.06
N ILE A 182 -5.53 -8.78 -0.58
CA ILE A 182 -5.01 -7.95 -1.67
C ILE A 182 -4.58 -8.84 -2.83
N PHE A 183 -5.17 -8.64 -4.00
CA PHE A 183 -4.92 -9.47 -5.19
C PHE A 183 -5.16 -8.73 -6.50
N ASN A 184 -4.59 -9.21 -7.61
CA ASN A 184 -4.76 -8.57 -8.93
C ASN A 184 -4.43 -7.06 -8.92
N VAL A 185 -3.39 -6.68 -8.18
CA VAL A 185 -2.84 -5.31 -8.16
C VAL A 185 -1.44 -5.31 -8.77
N VAL A 186 -0.90 -4.12 -9.07
CA VAL A 186 0.38 -3.99 -9.81
C VAL A 186 0.33 -4.65 -11.19
N ARG A 187 -0.83 -4.56 -11.87
CA ARG A 187 -1.10 -5.28 -13.12
C ARG A 187 -0.40 -4.71 -14.35
N GLU A 188 -0.15 -3.42 -14.38
CA GLU A 188 0.30 -2.69 -15.59
C GLU A 188 1.67 -2.02 -15.38
N THR A 189 2.32 -2.26 -14.25
CA THR A 189 3.53 -1.53 -13.82
C THR A 189 4.56 -2.48 -13.21
N GLY A 190 5.84 -2.08 -13.23
CA GLY A 190 6.94 -2.75 -12.54
C GLY A 190 7.54 -1.87 -11.44
N ASP A 191 8.58 -2.36 -10.76
CA ASP A 191 9.25 -1.67 -9.65
C ASP A 191 8.26 -1.13 -8.60
N SER A 192 7.28 -1.97 -8.25
CA SER A 192 6.20 -1.61 -7.33
C SER A 192 5.73 -2.81 -6.52
N GLY A 193 5.23 -2.53 -5.31
CA GLY A 193 4.67 -3.52 -4.41
C GLY A 193 3.19 -3.30 -4.18
N ALA A 194 2.45 -4.36 -3.90
CA ALA A 194 1.06 -4.25 -3.46
C ALA A 194 0.95 -3.35 -2.21
N ILE A 195 1.87 -3.51 -1.26
CA ILE A 195 2.08 -2.59 -0.14
C ILE A 195 3.46 -1.96 -0.32
N TYR A 196 3.53 -0.62 -0.37
CA TYR A 196 4.71 0.11 -0.79
C TYR A 196 5.09 1.23 0.19
N VAL A 197 6.37 1.36 0.48
CA VAL A 197 6.98 2.48 1.20
C VAL A 197 8.41 2.67 0.68
N GLY A 198 8.94 3.89 0.68
CA GLY A 198 10.31 4.11 0.25
C GLY A 198 10.95 5.41 0.71
N ARG A 199 12.29 5.48 0.63
CA ARG A 199 13.11 6.69 0.78
C ARG A 199 12.99 7.42 2.13
N ASP A 200 12.76 6.70 3.23
CA ASP A 200 12.66 7.31 4.55
C ASP A 200 13.04 6.34 5.68
N TYR A 201 14.12 6.61 6.42
CA TYR A 201 14.54 5.81 7.58
C TYR A 201 13.61 5.92 8.79
N THR A 202 12.76 6.95 8.78
CA THR A 202 11.98 7.40 9.95
C THR A 202 10.53 6.91 9.92
N VAL A 203 10.14 6.06 8.96
CA VAL A 203 8.78 5.46 8.83
C VAL A 203 8.53 4.24 9.73
N GLN A 204 9.33 4.12 10.78
CA GLN A 204 9.40 2.93 11.63
C GLN A 204 8.14 2.74 12.48
N GLY A 205 7.93 1.51 12.94
CA GLY A 205 6.85 1.12 13.84
C GLY A 205 5.58 0.65 13.14
N THR A 206 5.52 0.81 11.81
CA THR A 206 4.41 0.27 11.01
C THR A 206 4.43 -1.26 11.01
N VAL A 207 3.25 -1.85 11.21
CA VAL A 207 3.04 -3.30 11.23
C VAL A 207 2.13 -3.71 10.07
N ILE A 208 2.61 -4.64 9.26
CA ILE A 208 1.89 -5.31 8.18
C ILE A 208 1.63 -6.74 8.64
N GLU A 209 0.42 -7.03 9.11
CA GLU A 209 0.14 -8.31 9.76
C GLU A 209 -1.13 -9.04 9.35
N ASN A 210 -1.04 -10.37 9.29
CA ASN A 210 -2.19 -11.26 9.06
C ASN A 210 -2.95 -10.97 7.75
N ASN A 211 -2.32 -10.30 6.78
CA ASN A 211 -2.92 -10.07 5.47
C ASN A 211 -2.84 -11.35 4.62
N PHE A 212 -3.67 -11.42 3.58
CA PHE A 212 -3.62 -12.43 2.54
C PHE A 212 -3.33 -11.73 1.20
N LEU A 213 -2.11 -11.87 0.71
CA LEU A 213 -1.67 -11.33 -0.57
C LEU A 213 -1.55 -12.47 -1.56
N HIS A 214 -2.27 -12.41 -2.67
CA HIS A 214 -2.25 -13.49 -3.64
C HIS A 214 -2.44 -13.05 -5.09
N ASP A 215 -1.93 -13.85 -6.02
CA ASP A 215 -2.05 -13.61 -7.47
C ASP A 215 -1.52 -12.22 -7.88
N ILE A 216 -0.29 -11.95 -7.44
CA ILE A 216 0.45 -10.70 -7.71
C ILE A 216 1.70 -11.06 -8.48
N THR A 217 1.57 -11.12 -9.79
CA THR A 217 2.62 -11.55 -10.72
C THR A 217 2.72 -10.58 -11.88
N ALA A 218 3.94 -10.32 -12.34
CA ALA A 218 4.16 -9.50 -13.52
C ALA A 218 3.46 -10.07 -14.76
N GLN A 219 2.81 -9.21 -15.54
CA GLN A 219 2.13 -9.60 -16.78
C GLN A 219 3.09 -9.81 -17.97
N SER A 220 4.35 -9.39 -17.84
CA SER A 220 5.39 -9.61 -18.84
C SER A 220 6.74 -9.90 -18.15
N LYS A 221 7.71 -10.43 -18.91
CA LYS A 221 9.01 -10.83 -18.35
C LYS A 221 9.91 -9.64 -18.02
N GLU A 222 9.61 -8.48 -18.58
CA GLU A 222 10.35 -7.22 -18.41
C GLU A 222 9.95 -6.49 -17.12
N LEU A 223 8.81 -6.85 -16.53
CA LEU A 223 8.32 -6.28 -15.29
C LEU A 223 8.64 -7.19 -14.11
N ASP A 224 8.94 -6.57 -12.98
CA ASP A 224 9.02 -7.23 -11.69
C ASP A 224 8.08 -6.55 -10.70
N VAL A 225 7.26 -7.36 -10.02
CA VAL A 225 6.31 -6.90 -9.01
C VAL A 225 6.63 -7.53 -7.67
N LYS A 226 6.19 -6.88 -6.59
CA LYS A 226 6.43 -7.30 -5.21
C LYS A 226 5.12 -7.40 -4.43
N GLY A 227 5.12 -8.20 -3.36
CA GLY A 227 4.04 -8.19 -2.37
C GLY A 227 4.14 -6.96 -1.46
N VAL A 228 5.06 -7.02 -0.50
CA VAL A 228 5.47 -5.90 0.35
C VAL A 228 6.82 -5.40 -0.13
N TYR A 229 6.87 -4.14 -0.57
CA TYR A 229 8.09 -3.50 -1.04
C TYR A 229 8.50 -2.37 -0.10
N VAL A 230 9.52 -2.65 0.70
CA VAL A 230 10.18 -1.67 1.60
C VAL A 230 11.39 -1.16 0.85
N ASP A 231 11.16 -0.12 0.06
CA ASP A 231 12.04 0.31 -1.01
C ASP A 231 13.01 1.40 -0.55
N ASP A 232 14.08 1.57 -1.30
CA ASP A 232 14.97 2.73 -1.19
C ASP A 232 15.33 3.12 0.24
N GLN A 233 15.79 2.12 0.97
CA GLN A 233 16.31 2.25 2.32
C GLN A 233 15.27 2.63 3.39
N ALA A 234 13.97 2.55 3.06
CA ALA A 234 12.91 2.58 4.07
C ALA A 234 13.13 1.49 5.12
N SER A 235 12.79 1.78 6.37
CA SER A 235 13.31 1.02 7.52
C SER A 235 12.28 0.88 8.64
N GLY A 236 12.50 -0.10 9.51
CA GLY A 236 11.71 -0.29 10.74
C GLY A 236 10.31 -0.84 10.55
N ILE A 237 10.07 -1.63 9.49
CA ILE A 237 8.78 -2.25 9.19
C ILE A 237 8.72 -3.66 9.76
N THR A 238 7.63 -4.00 10.43
CA THR A 238 7.34 -5.38 10.87
C THR A 238 6.33 -6.03 9.94
N ILE A 239 6.72 -7.14 9.30
CA ILE A 239 5.92 -7.92 8.35
C ILE A 239 5.70 -9.31 8.96
N ARG A 240 4.51 -9.57 9.51
CA ARG A 240 4.28 -10.81 10.28
C ARG A 240 2.95 -11.51 10.05
N GLY A 241 2.94 -12.84 10.11
CA GLY A 241 1.68 -13.61 10.05
C GLY A 241 0.93 -13.51 8.72
N ASN A 242 1.54 -12.94 7.68
CA ASN A 242 0.91 -12.78 6.37
C ASN A 242 1.00 -14.09 5.59
N ILE A 243 0.03 -14.29 4.69
CA ILE A 243 0.05 -15.36 3.70
C ILE A 243 0.33 -14.71 2.35
N PHE A 244 1.38 -15.16 1.68
CA PHE A 244 1.73 -14.80 0.32
C PHE A 244 1.55 -16.03 -0.57
N ALA A 245 0.58 -15.99 -1.49
CA ALA A 245 0.27 -17.12 -2.37
C ALA A 245 0.36 -16.70 -3.84
N ARG A 246 1.31 -17.28 -4.60
CA ARG A 246 1.55 -16.90 -6.00
C ARG A 246 1.85 -15.40 -6.14
N VAL A 247 2.78 -14.92 -5.32
CA VAL A 247 3.28 -13.55 -5.32
C VAL A 247 4.72 -13.55 -5.81
N GLN A 248 5.03 -12.75 -6.84
CA GLN A 248 6.40 -12.50 -7.25
C GLN A 248 7.08 -11.64 -6.18
N GLN A 249 8.29 -12.01 -5.74
CA GLN A 249 9.07 -11.26 -4.75
C GLN A 249 8.21 -10.76 -3.55
N PRO A 250 7.60 -11.68 -2.79
CA PRO A 250 6.61 -11.37 -1.76
C PRO A 250 7.06 -10.38 -0.70
N VAL A 251 8.31 -10.46 -0.23
CA VAL A 251 8.90 -9.42 0.62
C VAL A 251 10.21 -8.95 0.01
N PHE A 252 10.27 -7.67 -0.32
CA PHE A 252 11.44 -7.04 -0.91
C PHE A 252 11.93 -5.89 -0.02
N LEU A 253 13.15 -6.02 0.47
CA LEU A 253 13.85 -5.01 1.26
C LEU A 253 14.95 -4.37 0.41
N GLY A 254 14.70 -3.15 -0.08
CA GLY A 254 15.63 -2.38 -0.90
C GLY A 254 16.65 -1.61 -0.07
N GLY A 255 17.59 -2.30 0.57
CA GLY A 255 18.69 -1.66 1.30
C GLY A 255 18.32 -1.03 2.65
N GLY A 256 17.09 -1.25 3.10
CA GLY A 256 16.58 -0.79 4.40
C GLY A 256 17.18 -1.53 5.60
N ARG A 257 16.99 -0.96 6.79
CA ARG A 257 17.46 -1.51 8.08
C ARG A 257 16.31 -1.70 9.06
N ASP A 258 16.56 -2.45 10.13
CA ASP A 258 15.61 -2.66 11.24
C ASP A 258 14.26 -3.27 10.82
N ASN A 259 14.19 -3.96 9.68
CA ASN A 259 12.97 -4.63 9.25
C ASN A 259 12.87 -6.03 9.83
N VAL A 260 11.66 -6.44 10.23
CA VAL A 260 11.39 -7.76 10.80
C VAL A 260 10.40 -8.50 9.92
N VAL A 261 10.78 -9.65 9.39
CA VAL A 261 9.96 -10.52 8.56
C VAL A 261 9.80 -11.86 9.26
N GLU A 262 8.66 -12.09 9.90
CA GLU A 262 8.48 -13.27 10.74
C GLU A 262 7.13 -13.96 10.65
N LYS A 263 7.12 -15.28 10.85
CA LYS A 263 5.86 -16.06 10.95
C LYS A 263 4.94 -15.92 9.73
N ASN A 264 5.49 -15.61 8.56
CA ASN A 264 4.74 -15.54 7.32
C ASN A 264 4.74 -16.92 6.65
N LEU A 265 3.69 -17.20 5.89
CA LEU A 265 3.57 -18.36 5.02
C LEU A 265 3.73 -17.91 3.56
N PHE A 266 4.66 -18.53 2.85
CA PHE A 266 4.91 -18.28 1.44
C PHE A 266 4.57 -19.54 0.66
N PHE A 267 3.62 -19.45 -0.27
CA PHE A 267 3.20 -20.55 -1.13
C PHE A 267 3.42 -20.15 -2.58
N GLN A 268 4.21 -20.94 -3.33
CA GLN A 268 4.54 -20.66 -4.74
C GLN A 268 4.96 -19.21 -4.96
N SER A 269 5.71 -18.65 -4.00
CA SER A 269 6.11 -17.24 -3.96
C SER A 269 7.62 -17.20 -3.73
N SER A 270 8.34 -16.51 -4.61
CA SER A 270 9.79 -16.66 -4.68
C SER A 270 10.52 -15.41 -5.20
N PRO A 271 11.72 -15.10 -4.66
CA PRO A 271 12.22 -15.57 -3.37
C PRO A 271 11.34 -15.02 -2.23
N ALA A 272 11.14 -15.78 -1.14
CA ALA A 272 10.30 -15.36 -0.02
C ALA A 272 10.81 -14.06 0.63
N LEU A 273 12.13 -13.88 0.68
CA LEU A 273 12.77 -12.62 1.03
C LEU A 273 13.79 -12.21 -0.04
N HIS A 274 13.72 -10.95 -0.49
CA HIS A 274 14.83 -10.26 -1.14
C HIS A 274 15.43 -9.20 -0.21
N LEU A 275 16.77 -9.13 -0.12
CA LEU A 275 17.47 -8.04 0.54
C LEU A 275 18.71 -7.62 -0.28
N ASP A 276 18.74 -6.36 -0.69
CA ASP A 276 19.91 -5.72 -1.30
C ASP A 276 20.62 -4.74 -0.36
N ALA A 277 21.69 -4.11 -0.84
CA ALA A 277 22.46 -3.09 -0.12
C ALA A 277 22.59 -1.81 -0.97
N ARG A 278 21.50 -1.38 -1.63
CA ARG A 278 21.55 -0.24 -2.57
C ARG A 278 22.08 1.06 -1.96
N GLY A 279 21.90 1.27 -0.65
CA GLY A 279 22.47 2.41 0.08
C GLY A 279 23.99 2.44 0.15
N LEU A 280 24.65 1.30 -0.08
CA LEU A 280 26.11 1.17 -0.18
C LEU A 280 26.62 1.16 -1.63
N THR A 281 25.72 1.07 -2.61
CA THR A 281 26.07 0.93 -4.03
C THR A 281 25.42 2.02 -4.87
N SER A 282 24.42 1.70 -5.69
CA SER A 282 23.81 2.60 -6.66
C SER A 282 23.17 3.84 -6.04
N GLN A 283 22.70 3.76 -4.80
CA GLN A 283 22.09 4.88 -4.08
C GLN A 283 23.03 5.54 -3.08
N ARG A 284 24.33 5.18 -3.06
CA ARG A 284 25.29 5.80 -2.15
C ARG A 284 25.33 7.33 -2.28
N PRO A 285 25.31 7.93 -3.49
CA PRO A 285 25.25 9.40 -3.62
C PRO A 285 24.00 10.00 -2.97
N ALA A 286 22.82 9.43 -3.23
CA ALA A 286 21.56 9.92 -2.65
C ALA A 286 21.48 9.73 -1.12
N THR A 287 22.15 8.70 -0.60
CA THR A 287 22.26 8.41 0.84
C THR A 287 23.06 9.49 1.57
N LEU A 288 24.15 9.97 0.94
CA LEU A 288 25.08 10.93 1.53
C LEU A 288 24.75 12.38 1.21
N ASP A 289 23.86 12.65 0.26
CA ASP A 289 23.46 14.01 -0.08
C ASP A 289 22.77 14.68 1.12
N PRO A 290 23.38 15.71 1.75
CA PRO A 290 22.79 16.40 2.90
C PRO A 290 21.47 17.10 2.55
N ASN A 291 21.25 17.40 1.27
CA ASN A 291 20.00 17.97 0.77
C ASN A 291 19.06 16.89 0.23
N GLY A 292 19.45 15.62 0.23
CA GLY A 292 18.68 14.50 -0.31
C GLY A 292 17.48 14.14 0.55
N THR A 293 16.53 13.40 -0.04
CA THR A 293 15.27 13.01 0.64
C THR A 293 15.52 12.23 1.93
N LEU A 294 16.49 11.32 1.95
CA LEU A 294 16.81 10.52 3.14
C LEU A 294 17.33 11.38 4.30
N GLN A 295 18.23 12.32 4.03
CA GLN A 295 18.79 13.22 5.05
C GLN A 295 17.72 14.20 5.55
N ARG A 296 16.94 14.80 4.64
CA ARG A 296 15.82 15.68 5.03
C ARG A 296 14.75 14.93 5.84
N GLY A 297 14.47 13.67 5.52
CA GLY A 297 13.54 12.83 6.27
C GLY A 297 14.00 12.61 7.72
N LEU A 298 15.30 12.34 7.91
CA LEU A 298 15.90 12.28 9.24
C LEU A 298 15.75 13.60 9.99
N ASP A 299 16.09 14.72 9.35
CA ASP A 299 16.10 16.04 10.00
C ASP A 299 14.69 16.61 10.25
N ALA A 300 13.65 16.03 9.61
CA ALA A 300 12.26 16.43 9.80
C ALA A 300 11.63 15.94 11.12
N VAL A 301 12.31 15.03 11.84
CA VAL A 301 11.82 14.47 13.11
C VAL A 301 12.91 14.49 14.17
N PRO A 302 12.56 14.54 15.47
CA PRO A 302 13.53 14.57 16.55
C PRO A 302 14.08 13.17 16.85
N TYR A 303 14.70 12.51 15.87
CA TYR A 303 15.11 11.10 15.94
C TYR A 303 16.14 10.78 17.05
N ARG A 304 16.78 11.81 17.62
CA ARG A 304 17.75 11.70 18.73
C ARG A 304 17.14 11.96 20.11
N ASP A 305 15.92 12.52 20.16
CA ASP A 305 15.26 12.88 21.42
C ASP A 305 14.72 11.65 22.14
N SER A 306 14.34 11.82 23.40
CA SER A 306 13.94 10.73 24.30
C SER A 306 12.83 9.84 23.72
N VAL A 307 11.81 10.43 23.06
CA VAL A 307 10.68 9.68 22.49
C VAL A 307 11.14 8.73 21.39
N TYR A 308 11.88 9.24 20.40
CA TYR A 308 12.40 8.41 19.30
C TYR A 308 13.49 7.46 19.77
N LYS A 309 14.44 7.92 20.61
CA LYS A 309 15.53 7.08 21.10
C LYS A 309 15.05 5.90 21.92
N MET A 310 13.99 6.08 22.72
CA MET A 310 13.39 5.00 23.50
C MET A 310 12.73 3.96 22.59
N ARG A 311 12.06 4.40 21.52
CA ARG A 311 11.31 3.50 20.65
C ARG A 311 12.14 2.88 19.51
N PHE A 312 13.09 3.65 19.00
CA PHE A 312 13.94 3.35 17.84
C PHE A 312 15.41 3.61 18.16
N PRO A 313 16.00 2.79 19.03
CA PRO A 313 17.36 3.03 19.52
C PRO A 313 18.43 3.01 18.42
N ASN A 314 18.25 2.22 17.36
CA ASN A 314 19.16 2.18 16.21
C ASN A 314 19.03 3.43 15.32
N LEU A 315 17.80 3.92 15.10
CA LEU A 315 17.56 5.16 14.36
C LEU A 315 18.24 6.36 15.02
N ALA A 316 18.18 6.45 16.35
CA ALA A 316 18.82 7.53 17.11
C ALA A 316 20.34 7.63 16.94
N LYS A 317 20.98 6.55 16.45
CA LYS A 317 22.42 6.46 16.20
C LYS A 317 22.76 6.29 14.71
N ILE A 318 21.80 6.51 13.82
CA ILE A 318 21.93 6.11 12.40
C ILE A 318 23.09 6.82 11.68
N ARG A 319 23.41 8.06 12.08
CA ARG A 319 24.52 8.85 11.51
C ARG A 319 25.88 8.46 12.09
N GLU A 320 25.91 7.92 13.31
CA GLU A 320 27.11 7.40 13.96
C GLU A 320 27.40 5.93 13.61
N ASP A 321 26.43 5.23 13.02
CA ASP A 321 26.57 3.88 12.49
C ASP A 321 26.95 3.90 11.00
N ASP A 322 26.93 2.75 10.34
CA ASP A 322 27.08 2.61 8.89
C ASP A 322 25.81 3.05 8.16
N LEU A 323 25.72 4.36 7.86
CA LEU A 323 24.60 4.97 7.15
C LEU A 323 24.50 4.42 5.72
N GLY A 324 23.32 3.89 5.37
CA GLY A 324 23.04 3.23 4.08
C GLY A 324 23.24 1.72 4.08
N ALA A 325 23.84 1.15 5.13
CA ALA A 325 23.95 -0.29 5.27
C ALA A 325 22.63 -0.92 5.77
N PRO A 326 22.20 -2.05 5.18
CA PRO A 326 20.95 -2.73 5.53
C PRO A 326 21.09 -3.57 6.81
N LYS A 327 21.34 -2.93 7.95
CA LYS A 327 21.64 -3.60 9.22
C LYS A 327 20.39 -3.95 10.03
N TYR A 328 20.56 -4.84 11.00
CA TYR A 328 19.53 -5.18 12.00
C TYR A 328 18.23 -5.72 11.43
N ASN A 329 18.26 -6.23 10.20
CA ASN A 329 17.12 -6.91 9.62
C ASN A 329 17.00 -8.32 10.22
N VAL A 330 15.77 -8.83 10.32
CA VAL A 330 15.49 -10.16 10.88
C VAL A 330 14.53 -10.89 9.96
N PHE A 331 14.86 -12.13 9.60
CA PHE A 331 14.01 -13.04 8.85
C PHE A 331 13.88 -14.37 9.58
N ARG A 332 12.77 -14.60 10.27
CA ARG A 332 12.67 -15.74 11.18
C ARG A 332 11.30 -16.42 11.27
N ASN A 333 11.31 -17.71 11.60
CA ASN A 333 10.10 -18.50 11.87
C ASN A 333 9.09 -18.48 10.70
N ASN A 334 9.55 -18.30 9.46
CA ASN A 334 8.67 -18.33 8.29
C ASN A 334 8.57 -19.74 7.70
N THR A 335 7.45 -20.02 7.04
CA THR A 335 7.20 -21.29 6.33
C THR A 335 7.17 -21.01 4.83
N ILE A 336 8.04 -21.67 4.08
CA ILE A 336 8.18 -21.54 2.63
C ILE A 336 7.77 -22.86 1.99
N ILE A 337 6.78 -22.80 1.11
CA ILE A 337 6.16 -23.94 0.43
C ILE A 337 6.33 -23.69 -1.08
N GLU A 338 7.09 -24.56 -1.74
CA GLU A 338 7.35 -24.47 -3.20
C GLU A 338 7.93 -23.11 -3.65
N GLY A 339 8.88 -22.56 -2.89
CA GLY A 339 9.56 -21.31 -3.22
C GLY A 339 11.00 -21.29 -2.69
N GLN A 340 11.80 -20.35 -3.18
CA GLN A 340 13.15 -20.12 -2.65
C GLN A 340 13.06 -19.32 -1.34
N MET A 341 13.73 -19.77 -0.27
CA MET A 341 13.71 -19.08 1.02
C MET A 341 14.16 -17.60 0.96
N ALA A 342 15.33 -17.32 0.38
CA ALA A 342 15.85 -15.95 0.35
C ALA A 342 16.84 -15.72 -0.78
N ASN A 343 16.88 -14.47 -1.25
CA ASN A 343 17.94 -13.92 -2.08
C ASN A 343 18.53 -12.69 -1.37
N VAL A 344 19.70 -12.86 -0.74
CA VAL A 344 20.39 -11.81 0.02
C VAL A 344 21.71 -11.49 -0.67
N LEU A 345 21.85 -10.23 -1.09
CA LEU A 345 23.08 -9.73 -1.71
C LEU A 345 24.26 -9.89 -0.74
N VAL A 346 25.44 -10.24 -1.27
CA VAL A 346 26.64 -10.52 -0.45
C VAL A 346 26.95 -9.39 0.54
N SER A 347 26.86 -8.14 0.10
CA SER A 347 27.10 -6.95 0.94
C SER A 347 26.02 -6.69 2.00
N ALA A 348 24.87 -7.34 1.94
CA ALA A 348 23.80 -7.24 2.92
C ALA A 348 23.82 -8.36 3.98
N ARG A 349 24.60 -9.42 3.78
CA ARG A 349 24.55 -10.65 4.61
C ARG A 349 24.89 -10.42 6.08
N SER A 350 25.80 -9.51 6.39
CA SER A 350 26.16 -9.17 7.78
C SER A 350 25.08 -8.36 8.50
N GLY A 351 24.13 -7.79 7.75
CA GLY A 351 23.08 -6.93 8.27
C GLY A 351 21.76 -7.65 8.56
N ILE A 352 21.68 -8.97 8.36
CA ILE A 352 20.46 -9.75 8.56
C ILE A 352 20.69 -11.01 9.40
N GLU A 353 19.78 -11.27 10.33
CA GLU A 353 19.66 -12.54 11.04
C GLU A 353 18.61 -13.44 10.35
N ILE A 354 19.00 -14.66 9.97
CA ILE A 354 18.10 -15.66 9.37
C ILE A 354 17.98 -16.84 10.33
N LEU A 355 16.80 -17.04 10.93
CA LEU A 355 16.62 -17.98 12.05
C LEU A 355 15.35 -18.82 11.91
N ASN A 356 15.44 -20.13 12.11
CA ASN A 356 14.27 -21.03 12.26
C ASN A 356 13.22 -20.96 11.12
N ASN A 357 13.61 -20.59 9.90
CA ASN A 357 12.73 -20.67 8.74
C ASN A 357 12.68 -22.12 8.23
N LYS A 358 11.54 -22.56 7.71
CA LYS A 358 11.34 -23.92 7.19
C LYS A 358 10.99 -23.88 5.71
N GLU A 359 11.70 -24.64 4.89
CA GLU A 359 11.28 -25.00 3.53
C GLU A 359 10.61 -26.38 3.59
N VAL A 360 9.34 -26.45 3.19
CA VAL A 360 8.51 -27.66 3.30
C VAL A 360 7.70 -27.88 2.02
N GLY A 361 7.16 -29.09 1.86
CA GLY A 361 6.23 -29.41 0.77
C GLY A 361 4.76 -29.16 1.15
N VAL A 362 3.87 -29.33 0.18
CA VAL A 362 2.42 -29.10 0.31
C VAL A 362 1.70 -30.05 1.28
N SER A 363 2.36 -31.10 1.77
CA SER A 363 1.77 -32.07 2.71
C SER A 363 1.49 -31.49 4.10
N ILE A 364 2.00 -30.29 4.40
CA ILE A 364 1.77 -29.59 5.66
C ILE A 364 0.37 -28.98 5.79
N PHE A 365 -0.34 -28.76 4.68
CA PHE A 365 -1.69 -28.22 4.71
C PHE A 365 -2.67 -29.17 5.40
N GLU A 366 -3.61 -28.62 6.18
CA GLU A 366 -4.66 -29.40 6.84
C GLU A 366 -5.57 -30.10 5.82
N LYS A 367 -6.00 -29.33 4.81
CA LYS A 367 -6.85 -29.80 3.73
C LYS A 367 -6.00 -30.24 2.54
N SER A 368 -6.11 -31.52 2.18
CA SER A 368 -5.52 -32.05 0.95
C SER A 368 -6.38 -31.62 -0.25
N MET A 369 -5.78 -30.87 -1.18
CA MET A 369 -6.40 -30.48 -2.44
C MET A 369 -5.32 -30.07 -3.45
N PRO A 370 -5.62 -30.15 -4.76
CA PRO A 370 -4.74 -29.60 -5.80
C PRO A 370 -4.46 -28.11 -5.58
N ASP A 371 -3.23 -27.69 -5.87
CA ASP A 371 -2.74 -26.34 -5.61
C ASP A 371 -3.52 -25.24 -6.33
N TYR A 372 -3.97 -25.50 -7.56
CA TYR A 372 -4.79 -24.57 -8.34
C TYR A 372 -6.19 -24.34 -7.75
N LEU A 373 -6.62 -25.16 -6.78
CA LEU A 373 -7.89 -24.98 -6.07
C LEU A 373 -7.73 -24.25 -4.73
N ARG A 374 -6.49 -23.92 -4.29
CA ARG A 374 -6.24 -23.14 -3.07
C ARG A 374 -6.36 -21.65 -3.36
N VAL A 375 -7.53 -21.08 -3.07
CA VAL A 375 -7.88 -19.71 -3.44
C VAL A 375 -8.32 -18.86 -2.26
N THR A 376 -8.82 -19.46 -1.18
CA THR A 376 -9.22 -18.73 0.02
C THR A 376 -8.14 -18.80 1.08
N ARG A 377 -8.11 -17.82 2.00
CA ARG A 377 -7.23 -17.84 3.17
C ARG A 377 -7.29 -19.17 3.95
N GLU A 378 -8.48 -19.75 4.05
CA GLU A 378 -8.73 -20.99 4.79
C GLU A 378 -8.01 -22.20 4.18
N ASP A 379 -7.82 -22.21 2.86
CA ASP A 379 -7.13 -23.30 2.15
C ASP A 379 -5.62 -23.38 2.48
N PHE A 380 -5.09 -22.37 3.19
CA PHE A 380 -3.67 -22.27 3.58
C PHE A 380 -3.41 -22.61 5.06
N ARG A 381 -4.40 -23.10 5.81
CA ARG A 381 -4.17 -23.61 7.17
C ARG A 381 -3.21 -24.81 7.17
N THR A 382 -2.35 -24.87 8.18
CA THR A 382 -1.28 -25.87 8.30
C THR A 382 -1.45 -26.72 9.54
N LYS A 383 -1.05 -28.00 9.48
CA LYS A 383 -1.16 -28.94 10.62
C LYS A 383 -0.36 -28.53 11.87
N GLU A 384 0.60 -27.63 11.73
CA GLU A 384 1.49 -27.19 12.81
C GLU A 384 1.00 -25.92 13.54
N TYR A 385 -0.04 -25.23 13.04
CA TYR A 385 -0.49 -23.91 13.55
C TYR A 385 -1.97 -23.62 13.33
#